data_AF-W4V6B8-F1
#
_entry.id   AF-W4V6B8-F1
#
_cell.length_a   1.000
_cell.length_b   1.000
_cell.length_c   1.000
_cell.angle_alpha   90.00
_cell.angle_beta   90.00
_cell.angle_gamma   90.00
#
_symmetry.space_group_name_H-M   'P 1'
#
loop_
_entity.id
_entity.type
_entity.pdbx_description
1 polymer ?
#
loop_
_entity_poly.entity_id
_entity_poly.type
_entity_poly.pdbx_seq_one_letter_code
_entity_poly.pdbx_strand_id
1 'polypeptide(L)'
;MEFYDVFSTEENIIPQETMFKFFDQQGRILVLRPDITIPIARVAATKLKDAAYPLRISYIGNAFKYNELGGGKQKEFTQAGVEIIGVNTPERMPGL
;
A
#
# COMPACT_ATOMS: atom_id res chain seq x y z
N MET A 1 1.35 4.10 -8.93
CA MET A 1 0.69 3.03 -9.72
C MET A 1 1.48 1.76 -9.51
N GLU A 2 0.83 0.61 -9.54
CA GLU A 2 1.44 -0.72 -9.33
C GLU A 2 0.80 -1.71 -10.29
N PHE A 3 1.39 -2.90 -10.43
CA PHE A 3 0.69 -4.02 -11.05
C PHE A 3 -0.44 -4.52 -10.15
N TYR A 4 -1.51 -5.04 -10.76
CA TYR A 4 -2.70 -5.52 -10.04
C TYR A 4 -2.39 -6.68 -9.06
N ASP A 5 -1.45 -7.56 -9.44
CA ASP A 5 -1.00 -8.70 -8.66
C ASP A 5 -0.49 -8.34 -7.26
N VAL A 6 0.06 -7.13 -7.08
CA VAL A 6 0.52 -6.60 -5.78
C VAL A 6 -0.60 -6.57 -4.74
N PHE A 7 -1.84 -6.37 -5.17
CA PHE A 7 -3.00 -6.24 -4.28
C PHE A 7 -3.97 -7.41 -4.40
N SER A 8 -3.77 -8.31 -5.35
CA SER A 8 -4.61 -9.48 -5.60
C SER A 8 -4.13 -10.69 -4.78
N THR A 9 -4.16 -10.58 -3.46
CA THR A 9 -3.82 -11.68 -2.54
C THR A 9 -5.00 -12.63 -2.33
N GLU A 10 -4.74 -13.86 -1.87
CA GLU A 10 -5.79 -14.86 -1.62
C GLU A 10 -6.79 -14.41 -0.56
N GLU A 11 -6.34 -13.61 0.41
CA GLU A 11 -7.19 -13.07 1.48
C GLU A 11 -8.09 -11.92 1.02
N ASN A 12 -7.89 -11.41 -0.21
CA ASN A 12 -8.67 -10.32 -0.81
C ASN A 12 -8.81 -9.11 0.15
N ILE A 13 -7.69 -8.72 0.77
CA ILE A 13 -7.63 -7.66 1.80
C ILE A 13 -8.22 -6.34 1.28
N ILE A 14 -8.05 -6.09 -0.02
CA ILE A 14 -8.63 -4.93 -0.71
C ILE A 14 -9.52 -5.46 -1.84
N PRO A 15 -10.85 -5.26 -1.79
CA PRO A 15 -11.75 -5.70 -2.84
C PRO A 15 -11.38 -5.09 -4.19
N GLN A 16 -11.21 -5.92 -5.20
CA GLN A 16 -10.76 -5.51 -6.53
C GLN A 16 -11.72 -4.53 -7.23
N GLU A 17 -12.99 -4.52 -6.85
CA GLU A 17 -14.10 -3.69 -7.32
C GLU A 17 -13.94 -2.24 -6.83
N THR A 18 -13.14 -2.05 -5.78
CA THR A 18 -12.78 -0.74 -5.25
C THR A 18 -11.52 -0.16 -5.91
N MET A 19 -10.87 -0.88 -6.83
CA MET A 19 -9.61 -0.45 -7.45
C MET A 19 -9.83 0.22 -8.81
N PHE A 20 -9.11 1.31 -9.07
CA PHE A 20 -9.00 1.86 -10.41
C PHE A 20 -7.98 1.04 -11.22
N LYS A 21 -8.48 0.27 -12.19
CA LYS A 21 -7.69 -0.60 -13.06
C LYS A 21 -7.49 0.02 -14.45
N PHE A 22 -6.30 -0.13 -14.99
CA PHE A 22 -5.89 0.34 -16.31
C PHE A 22 -5.12 -0.76 -17.02
N PHE A 23 -5.04 -0.67 -18.34
CA PHE A 23 -4.15 -1.52 -19.14
C PHE A 23 -3.04 -0.66 -19.70
N ASP A 24 -1.81 -1.16 -19.64
CA ASP A 24 -0.73 -0.55 -20.40
C ASP A 24 -0.72 -1.05 -21.85
N GLN A 25 0.22 -0.54 -22.66
CA GLN A 25 0.35 -0.88 -24.07
C GLN A 25 0.66 -2.38 -24.32
N GLN A 26 1.07 -3.13 -23.31
CA GLN A 26 1.37 -4.56 -23.39
C GLN A 26 0.21 -5.42 -22.86
N GLY A 27 -0.92 -4.80 -22.49
CA GLY A 27 -2.09 -5.49 -21.95
C GLY A 27 -1.95 -5.89 -20.48
N ARG A 28 -0.93 -5.41 -19.76
CA ARG A 28 -0.76 -5.71 -18.33
C ARG A 28 -1.74 -4.86 -17.52
N ILE A 29 -2.30 -5.45 -16.47
CA ILE A 29 -3.25 -4.77 -15.58
C ILE A 29 -2.47 -3.96 -14.55
N LEU A 30 -2.65 -2.65 -14.58
CA LEU A 30 -2.12 -1.70 -13.62
C LEU A 30 -3.23 -1.17 -12.72
N VAL A 31 -2.88 -0.77 -11.50
CA VAL A 31 -3.78 -0.11 -10.57
C VAL A 31 -3.20 1.19 -10.04
N LEU A 32 -4.06 2.21 -9.91
CA LEU A 32 -3.77 3.28 -8.95
C LEU A 32 -3.82 2.67 -7.55
N ARG A 33 -2.79 2.97 -6.75
CA ARG A 33 -2.61 2.31 -5.45
C ARG A 33 -3.82 2.57 -4.55
N PRO A 34 -4.56 1.54 -4.12
CA PRO A 34 -5.63 1.70 -3.14
C PRO A 34 -5.09 1.81 -1.72
N ASP A 35 -3.82 1.44 -1.50
CA ASP A 35 -3.14 1.48 -0.22
C ASP A 35 -1.62 1.65 -0.45
N ILE A 36 -0.95 2.35 0.47
CA ILE A 36 0.49 2.63 0.39
C ILE A 36 1.33 1.62 1.20
N THR A 37 0.77 1.00 2.25
CA THR A 37 1.47 0.05 3.12
C THR A 37 1.88 -1.21 2.35
N ILE A 38 0.99 -1.78 1.53
CA ILE A 38 1.29 -3.03 0.78
C ILE A 38 2.52 -2.88 -0.14
N PRO A 39 2.63 -1.84 -1.00
CA PRO A 39 3.84 -1.58 -1.76
C PRO A 39 5.10 -1.37 -0.90
N ILE A 40 4.98 -0.69 0.25
CA ILE A 40 6.11 -0.49 1.17
C ILE A 40 6.59 -1.83 1.72
N ALA A 41 5.68 -2.69 2.19
CA ALA A 41 6.00 -4.02 2.68
C ALA A 41 6.73 -4.85 1.61
N ARG A 42 6.26 -4.81 0.36
CA ARG A 42 6.91 -5.48 -0.77
C ARG A 42 8.31 -4.92 -1.04
N VAL A 43 8.49 -3.59 -1.04
CA VAL A 43 9.82 -2.97 -1.22
C VAL A 43 10.75 -3.35 -0.08
N ALA A 44 10.26 -3.35 1.16
CA ALA A 44 11.01 -3.78 2.33
C ALA A 44 11.48 -5.23 2.20
N ALA A 45 10.58 -6.14 1.82
CA ALA A 45 10.87 -7.57 1.68
C ALA A 45 11.80 -7.90 0.49
N THR A 46 11.87 -7.06 -0.53
CA THR A 46 12.61 -7.37 -1.77
C THR A 46 13.87 -6.54 -1.94
N LYS A 47 13.79 -5.22 -1.76
CA LYS A 47 14.87 -4.27 -2.02
C LYS A 47 15.64 -3.88 -0.77
N LEU A 48 15.01 -3.93 0.41
CA LEU A 48 15.64 -3.58 1.68
C LEU A 48 15.91 -4.80 2.57
N LYS A 49 15.80 -6.02 2.01
CA LYS A 49 16.01 -7.26 2.76
C LYS A 49 17.38 -7.37 3.46
N ASP A 50 18.40 -6.72 2.90
CA ASP A 50 19.78 -6.73 3.41
C ASP A 50 20.13 -5.41 4.15
N ALA A 51 19.17 -4.51 4.33
CA ALA A 51 19.36 -3.28 5.06
C ALA A 51 19.44 -3.56 6.58
N ALA A 52 19.99 -2.61 7.34
CA ALA A 52 20.00 -2.70 8.79
C ALA A 52 18.58 -2.55 9.36
N TYR A 53 18.19 -3.47 10.24
CA TYR A 53 16.89 -3.49 10.92
C TYR A 53 16.98 -2.93 12.36
N PRO A 54 15.89 -2.38 12.92
CA PRO A 54 14.55 -2.29 12.32
C PRO A 54 14.44 -1.17 11.28
N LEU A 55 13.68 -1.44 10.21
CA LEU A 55 13.35 -0.40 9.23
C LEU A 55 12.27 0.51 9.82
N ARG A 56 12.48 1.82 9.72
CA ARG A 56 11.52 2.86 10.10
C ARG A 56 11.22 3.71 8.88
N ILE A 57 10.05 3.54 8.30
CA ILE A 57 9.65 4.20 7.06
C ILE A 57 8.46 5.09 7.36
N SER A 58 8.54 6.38 7.04
CA SER A 58 7.38 7.28 7.07
C SER A 58 7.01 7.68 5.65
N TYR A 59 5.73 7.94 5.43
CA TYR A 59 5.23 8.38 4.13
C TYR A 59 4.05 9.33 4.26
N ILE A 60 3.91 10.17 3.26
CA ILE A 60 2.69 10.90 2.93
C ILE A 60 2.45 10.77 1.43
N GLY A 61 1.24 10.40 1.03
CA GLY A 61 0.93 10.23 -0.38
C GLY A 61 -0.53 9.95 -0.63
N ASN A 62 -0.92 10.04 -1.90
CA ASN A 62 -2.31 9.80 -2.30
C ASN A 62 -2.54 8.32 -2.63
N ALA A 63 -3.69 7.83 -2.18
CA ALA A 63 -4.27 6.54 -2.49
C ALA A 63 -5.65 6.73 -3.11
N PHE A 64 -6.11 5.73 -3.86
CA PHE A 64 -7.26 5.84 -4.74
C PHE A 64 -8.19 4.65 -4.56
N LYS A 65 -9.44 4.90 -4.18
CA LYS A 65 -10.46 3.85 -4.07
C LYS A 65 -11.77 4.32 -4.70
N TYR A 66 -12.44 3.40 -5.37
CA TYR A 66 -13.81 3.56 -5.81
C TYR A 66 -14.76 3.20 -4.65
N ASN A 67 -15.80 4.00 -4.46
CA ASN A 67 -16.88 3.74 -3.52
C ASN A 67 -18.20 3.82 -4.29
N GLU A 68 -18.93 2.70 -4.38
CA GLU A 68 -20.25 2.63 -5.03
C GLU A 68 -21.36 3.28 -4.21
N LEU A 69 -21.17 3.42 -2.89
CA LEU A 69 -22.16 4.05 -2.01
C LEU A 69 -22.14 5.57 -2.23
N GLY A 70 -23.08 6.04 -3.05
CA GLY A 70 -23.28 7.42 -3.44
C GLY A 70 -23.19 8.40 -2.26
N GLY A 71 -22.41 9.45 -2.44
CA GLY A 71 -22.21 10.47 -1.40
C GLY A 71 -20.98 11.35 -1.58
N GLY A 72 -20.48 11.53 -2.81
CA GLY A 72 -19.39 12.48 -3.08
C GLY A 72 -18.05 12.18 -2.39
N LYS A 73 -17.84 10.97 -1.85
CA LYS A 73 -16.55 10.58 -1.25
C LYS A 73 -15.45 10.72 -2.29
N GLN A 74 -14.37 11.40 -1.90
CA GLN A 74 -13.23 11.62 -2.79
C GLN A 74 -12.65 10.26 -3.22
N LYS A 75 -12.49 10.10 -4.54
CA LYS A 75 -11.87 8.92 -5.17
C LYS A 75 -10.36 8.86 -4.97
N GLU A 76 -9.79 9.95 -4.48
CA GLU A 76 -8.41 10.17 -4.11
C GLU A 76 -8.39 10.68 -2.67
N PHE A 77 -7.51 10.12 -1.83
CA PHE A 77 -7.34 10.55 -0.44
C PHE A 77 -5.87 10.46 -0.05
N THR A 78 -5.44 11.35 0.84
CA THR A 78 -4.06 11.36 1.34
C THR A 78 -3.94 10.43 2.55
N GLN A 79 -2.99 9.50 2.48
CA GLN A 79 -2.54 8.69 3.61
C GLN A 79 -1.20 9.23 4.10
N ALA A 80 -1.09 9.43 5.41
CA ALA A 80 0.18 9.58 6.11
C ALA A 80 0.33 8.39 7.05
N GLY A 81 1.49 7.74 7.04
CA GLY A 81 1.72 6.51 7.80
C GLY A 81 3.17 6.30 8.16
N VAL A 82 3.38 5.38 9.11
CA VAL A 82 4.70 4.95 9.58
C VAL A 82 4.71 3.44 9.66
N GLU A 83 5.68 2.80 9.01
CA GLU A 83 5.92 1.37 9.03
C GLU A 83 7.19 1.07 9.84
N ILE A 84 7.08 0.16 10.81
CA ILE A 84 8.22 -0.38 11.54
C ILE A 84 8.32 -1.87 11.25
N ILE A 85 9.41 -2.29 10.61
CA ILE A 85 9.59 -3.66 10.12
C ILE A 85 10.83 -4.26 10.79
N GLY A 86 10.74 -5.53 11.19
CA GLY A 86 11.84 -6.29 11.80
C GLY A 86 12.02 -6.09 13.31
N VAL A 87 10.99 -5.63 14.02
CA VAL A 87 10.92 -5.65 15.48
C VAL A 87 10.23 -6.94 15.95
N ASN A 88 10.91 -7.71 16.80
CA ASN A 88 10.40 -8.97 17.37
C ASN A 88 9.82 -8.82 18.78
N THR A 89 9.92 -7.61 19.35
CA THR A 89 9.41 -7.27 20.67
C THR A 89 8.45 -6.08 20.54
N PRO A 90 7.36 -6.03 21.31
CA PRO A 90 6.53 -4.84 21.42
C PRO A 90 7.31 -3.77 22.21
N GLU A 91 8.33 -3.18 21.58
CA GLU A 91 9.07 -2.07 22.14
C GLU A 91 8.19 -0.82 22.07
N ARG A 92 7.77 -0.36 23.26
CA ARG A 92 7.20 0.97 23.47
C ARG A 92 8.16 2.00 22.87
N MET A 93 7.67 2.81 21.92
CA MET A 93 8.48 3.89 21.36
C MET A 93 8.88 4.85 22.51
N PRO A 94 10.17 5.03 22.82
CA PRO A 94 10.58 6.04 23.79
C PRO A 94 10.42 7.41 23.11
N GLY A 95 9.52 8.26 23.63
CA GLY A 95 9.33 9.63 23.14
C GLY A 95 7.91 9.99 22.68
N LEU A 96 6.92 9.12 22.93
CA LEU A 96 5.49 9.50 23.02
C LEU A 96 4.96 9.21 24.43
#